data_AF-A0ABD6A139-F1
#
_entry.id   AF-A0ABD6A139-F1
#
_cell.length_a   1.000
_cell.length_b   1.000
_cell.length_c   1.000
_cell.angle_alpha   90.00
_cell.angle_beta   90.00
_cell.angle_gamma   90.00
#
_symmetry.space_group_name_H-M   'P 1'
#
loop_
_entity.id
_entity.type
_entity.pdbx_description
1 polymer ?
#
loop_
_entity_poly.entity_id
_entity_poly.type
_entity_poly.pdbx_seq_one_letter_code
_entity_poly.pdbx_strand_id
1 'polypeptide(L)' 'MASGDDPVDDVIGEAEDRGVLVGGGRPRIQIIVAPPLPVTDADIDEAVDAIDASIGVVFD' A
#
# COMPACT_ATOMS: atom_id res chain seq x y z
N MET A 1 13.03 5.06 20.89
CA MET A 1 13.02 5.11 19.41
C MET A 1 12.00 6.17 19.05
N ALA A 2 12.36 7.17 18.27
CA ALA A 2 11.41 8.22 17.90
C ALA A 2 10.22 7.54 17.21
N SER A 3 9.01 7.73 17.75
CA SER A 3 7.77 7.45 17.03
C SER A 3 7.62 8.54 15.97
N GLY A 4 8.48 8.50 14.96
CA GLY A 4 8.17 9.18 13.70
C GLY A 4 7.17 8.27 13.01
N ASP A 5 6.03 8.83 12.60
CA ASP A 5 5.10 8.13 11.72
C ASP A 5 5.90 7.53 10.56
N ASP A 6 5.75 6.22 10.38
CA ASP A 6 6.42 5.51 9.32
C ASP A 6 5.55 5.71 8.08
N PRO A 7 6.02 6.43 7.05
CA PRO A 7 5.16 6.73 5.91
C PRO A 7 4.73 5.44 5.17
N VAL A 8 5.42 4.32 5.36
CA VAL A 8 4.96 3.02 4.84
C VAL A 8 3.67 2.57 5.55
N ASP A 9 3.52 2.81 6.85
CA ASP A 9 2.27 2.52 7.55
C ASP A 9 1.15 3.43 7.11
N ASP A 10 1.44 4.71 6.93
CA ASP A 10 0.44 5.68 6.51
C ASP A 10 -0.09 5.31 5.13
N VAL A 11 0.80 4.93 4.19
CA VAL A 11 0.38 4.45 2.86
C VAL A 11 -0.40 3.13 2.94
N ILE A 12 -0.01 2.20 3.82
CA ILE A 12 -0.77 0.95 4.01
C ILE A 12 -2.17 1.25 4.54
N GLY A 13 -2.31 2.10 5.55
CA GLY A 13 -3.60 2.48 6.12
C GLY A 13 -4.50 3.17 5.09
N GLU A 14 -3.94 4.10 4.31
CA GLU A 14 -4.65 4.74 3.20
C GLU A 14 -5.10 3.72 2.12
N ALA A 15 -4.24 2.76 1.76
CA ALA A 15 -4.61 1.73 0.79
C ALA A 15 -5.71 0.81 1.32
N GLU A 16 -5.68 0.47 2.61
CA GLU A 16 -6.71 -0.33 3.29
C GLU A 16 -8.08 0.38 3.27
N ASP A 17 -8.11 1.70 3.52
CA ASP A 17 -9.34 2.51 3.43
C ASP A 17 -9.93 2.55 2.00
N ARG A 18 -9.10 2.30 0.98
CA ARG A 18 -9.50 2.14 -0.43
C ARG A 18 -9.87 0.70 -0.80
N GLY A 19 -9.84 -0.23 0.16
CA GLY A 19 -10.19 -1.63 -0.04
C GLY A 19 -9.05 -2.53 -0.51
N VAL A 20 -7.80 -2.04 -0.48
CA VAL A 20 -6.62 -2.77 -0.97
C VAL A 20 -5.71 -3.16 0.19
N LEU A 21 -5.61 -4.46 0.46
CA LEU A 21 -4.80 -5.00 1.55
C LEU A 21 -3.38 -5.31 1.06
N VAL A 22 -2.39 -4.60 1.60
CA VAL A 22 -0.96 -4.79 1.28
C VAL A 22 -0.12 -4.85 2.56
N GLY A 23 1.04 -5.51 2.47
CA GLY A 23 1.95 -5.66 3.60
C GLY A 23 3.17 -4.77 3.51
N GLY A 24 3.79 -4.46 4.65
CA GLY A 24 5.12 -3.85 4.70
C GLY A 24 6.23 -4.90 4.79
N GLY A 25 7.35 -4.65 4.12
CA GLY A 25 8.55 -5.48 4.30
C GLY A 25 9.30 -5.22 5.61
N ARG A 26 10.38 -5.99 5.82
CA ARG A 26 11.32 -5.81 6.93
C ARG A 26 12.75 -5.78 6.36
N PRO A 27 13.48 -4.65 6.46
CA PRO A 27 13.10 -3.39 7.11
C PRO A 27 11.93 -2.69 6.41
N ARG A 28 11.23 -1.82 7.15
CA ARG A 28 9.96 -1.21 6.73
C ARG A 28 10.22 -0.02 5.80
N ILE A 29 10.61 -0.35 4.58
CA ILE A 29 10.97 0.62 3.51
C ILE A 29 10.30 0.27 2.18
N GLN A 30 9.44 -0.75 2.19
CA GLN A 30 8.84 -1.35 1.00
C GLN A 30 7.40 -1.76 1.30
N ILE A 31 6.55 -1.62 0.28
CA ILE A 31 5.22 -2.22 0.21
C ILE A 31 5.36 -3.54 -0.58
N ILE A 32 4.73 -4.59 -0.08
CA ILE A 32 4.70 -5.92 -0.70
C ILE A 32 3.29 -6.18 -1.20
N VAL A 33 3.18 -6.44 -2.50
CA VAL A 33 1.95 -6.85 -3.18
C VAL A 33 2.09 -8.33 -3.52
N ALA A 34 1.24 -9.16 -2.94
CA ALA A 34 1.25 -10.62 -3.12
C ALA A 34 -0.18 -11.12 -3.36
N PRO A 35 -0.74 -10.87 -4.56
CA PRO A 35 -2.13 -11.18 -4.84
C PRO A 35 -2.33 -12.70 -4.97
N PRO A 36 -3.55 -13.20 -4.77
CA PRO A 36 -3.87 -14.60 -5.00
C PRO A 36 -3.76 -14.93 -6.50
N LEU A 37 -3.42 -16.19 -6.83
CA LEU A 37 -3.22 -16.62 -8.22
C LEU A 37 -4.38 -16.33 -9.21
N PRO A 38 -5.68 -16.36 -8.79
CA PRO A 38 -6.80 -16.08 -9.70
C PRO A 38 -7.05 -14.60 -10.01
N VAL A 39 -6.21 -13.68 -9.52
CA VAL A 39 -6.27 -12.23 -9.81
C VAL A 39 -6.25 -11.96 -11.33
N THR A 40 -6.98 -10.95 -11.77
CA THR A 40 -7.01 -10.47 -13.16
C THR A 40 -6.17 -9.20 -13.32
N ASP A 41 -5.86 -8.84 -14.57
CA ASP A 41 -5.18 -7.57 -14.86
C ASP A 41 -5.96 -6.37 -14.33
N ALA A 42 -7.29 -6.40 -14.41
CA ALA A 42 -8.16 -5.34 -13.90
C ALA A 42 -8.08 -5.20 -12.37
N ASP A 43 -7.98 -6.31 -11.64
CA ASP A 43 -7.80 -6.29 -10.18
C ASP A 43 -6.42 -5.70 -9.81
N ILE A 44 -5.40 -5.97 -10.62
CA ILE A 44 -4.05 -5.40 -10.44
C ILE A 44 -4.07 -3.90 -10.72
N ASP A 45 -4.71 -3.46 -11.80
CA ASP A 45 -4.83 -2.04 -12.15
C ASP A 45 -5.55 -1.27 -11.03
N GLU A 46 -6.68 -1.79 -10.54
CA GLU A 46 -7.41 -1.20 -9.42
C GLU A 46 -6.55 -1.09 -8.15
N ALA A 47 -5.80 -2.16 -7.83
CA ALA A 47 -4.93 -2.17 -6.66
C ALA A 47 -3.77 -1.17 -6.79
N VAL A 48 -3.16 -1.06 -7.97
CA VAL A 48 -2.05 -0.13 -8.23
C VAL A 48 -2.53 1.32 -8.19
N ASP A 49 -3.68 1.63 -8.79
CA ASP A 49 -4.29 2.96 -8.76
C ASP A 49 -4.61 3.41 -7.32
N ALA A 50 -5.12 2.50 -6.48
CA ALA A 50 -5.37 2.78 -5.07
C ALA A 50 -4.07 3.04 -4.29
N ILE A 51 -3.01 2.28 -4.54
CA ILE A 51 -1.70 2.48 -3.90
C ILE A 51 -1.08 3.81 -4.33
N ASP A 52 -1.13 4.15 -5.62
CA ASP A 52 -0.63 5.44 -6.14
C ASP A 52 -1.35 6.62 -5.50
N ALA A 53 -2.69 6.57 -5.44
CA ALA A 53 -3.49 7.59 -4.76
C ALA A 53 -3.18 7.68 -3.25
N SER A 54 -2.83 6.58 -2.60
CA SER A 54 -2.45 6.55 -1.18
C SER A 54 -1.07 7.19 -0.96
N ILE A 55 -0.11 6.92 -1.85
CA ILE A 55 1.20 7.58 -1.87
C ILE A 55 1.03 9.09 -2.04
N GLY A 56 0.19 9.53 -2.99
CA GLY A 56 -0.10 10.95 -3.18
C GLY A 56 -0.62 11.62 -1.90
N VAL A 57 -1.58 11.01 -1.20
CA VAL A 57 -2.12 11.57 0.06
C VAL A 57 -1.06 11.71 1.16
N VAL A 58 -0.11 10.77 1.26
CA VAL A 58 0.91 10.78 2.32
C VAL A 58 2.05 11.76 2.01
N PHE A 59 2.39 11.96 0.74
CA PHE A 59 3.61 12.67 0.34
C PHE A 59 3.40 14.02 -0.37
N ASP A 60 2.18 14.37 -0.78
CA ASP A 60 1.84 15.71 -1.33
C ASP A 60 1.37 16.71 -0.25
#